data_AF-A0A2M9FZZ1-F1
#
_entry.id   AF-A0A2M9FZZ1-F1
#
_cell.length_a   1.000
_cell.length_b   1.000
_cell.length_c   1.000
_cell.angle_alpha   90.00
_cell.angle_beta   90.00
_cell.angle_gamma   90.00
#
_symmetry.space_group_name_H-M   'P 1'
#
loop_
_entity.id
_entity.type
_entity.pdbx_description
1 polymer ?
#
loop_
_entity_poly.entity_id
_entity_poly.type
_entity_poly.pdbx_seq_one_letter_code
_entity_poly.pdbx_strand_id
1 'polypeptide(L)'
;MLFYFERLLVFALIVVLAAAPLPLGSNRPVSWSLLSFASGGLVCLWGLAATFRPTLFRLSGTAAIVPAVGWLLLVGWLLAQTGGPEFLWHPLWAPTAAALELETIDGAIAVSPSDAATSAMRLLAYGGIFWVAAQTGREPDNAAIYVFAAVGIGTLYALYGLAAEIAGGETIVGLKKWAYEDSLTSTFVNRNSFATFAALAAVAGLGMVMRGLRAAGGGMSAEPRPVIRRPARISPEVWLCAFAVLILVIALVLTRSRAGLVACGVGMAALGWGWFYRRGRLPGAPVLLAAAVASVVVVLLAAGGGTFERKVDADGQELSGRPWLFQRTLSAIADQPLTGHGGGAFESYFHGYKNAEFGGVYAISKAHNSYLEFAADAGAPALLLLLGIYAWIAGACIRGIRVRRQDAIYPAIGLAAAALVGLHALVDFSVQIPAVAALFAMLLGVGYAQAFPTGGGRHNRL
;
A
#
# COMPACT_ATOMS: atom_id res chain seq x y z
N MET A 1 -22.04 -11.29 -23.15
CA MET A 1 -20.85 -10.55 -23.63
C MET A 1 -20.35 -9.50 -22.63
N LEU A 2 -21.21 -8.68 -22.01
CA LEU A 2 -20.81 -7.66 -21.01
C LEU A 2 -20.06 -8.23 -19.79
N PHE A 3 -20.61 -9.29 -19.21
CA PHE A 3 -20.03 -10.02 -18.08
C PHE A 3 -18.61 -10.52 -18.39
N TYR A 4 -18.38 -11.08 -19.58
CA TYR A 4 -17.06 -11.62 -19.96
C TYR A 4 -15.99 -10.53 -20.08
N PHE A 5 -16.34 -9.34 -20.57
CA PHE A 5 -15.38 -8.24 -20.70
C PHE A 5 -14.99 -7.65 -19.34
N GLU A 6 -15.95 -7.45 -18.44
CA GLU A 6 -15.65 -6.97 -17.08
C GLU A 6 -14.81 -8.00 -16.31
N ARG A 7 -15.12 -9.30 -16.44
CA ARG A 7 -14.31 -10.37 -15.88
C ARG A 7 -12.91 -10.42 -16.50
N LEU A 8 -12.75 -10.10 -17.78
CA LEU A 8 -11.45 -9.97 -18.43
C LEU A 8 -10.62 -8.84 -17.78
N LEU A 9 -11.21 -7.67 -17.53
CA LEU A 9 -10.50 -6.57 -16.84
C LEU A 9 -10.10 -6.95 -15.41
N VAL A 10 -10.99 -7.64 -14.68
CA VAL A 10 -10.70 -8.14 -13.34
C VAL A 10 -9.53 -9.12 -13.36
N PHE A 11 -9.58 -10.11 -14.26
CA PHE A 11 -8.53 -11.10 -14.40
C PHE A 11 -7.20 -10.49 -14.85
N ALA A 12 -7.24 -9.58 -15.83
CA ALA A 12 -6.05 -8.91 -16.32
C ALA A 12 -5.38 -8.06 -15.23
N LEU A 13 -6.16 -7.35 -14.40
CA LEU A 13 -5.62 -6.66 -13.23
C LEU A 13 -5.00 -7.63 -12.22
N ILE A 14 -5.64 -8.78 -11.97
CA ILE A 14 -5.09 -9.82 -11.08
C ILE A 14 -3.78 -10.38 -11.61
N VAL A 15 -3.66 -10.61 -12.92
CA VAL A 15 -2.40 -11.05 -13.53
C VAL A 15 -1.30 -10.01 -13.33
N VAL A 16 -1.61 -8.72 -13.53
CA VAL A 16 -0.66 -7.63 -13.27
C VAL A 16 -0.22 -7.63 -11.80
N LEU A 17 -1.16 -7.78 -10.86
CA LEU A 17 -0.85 -7.85 -9.43
C LEU A 17 -0.07 -9.11 -9.05
N ALA A 18 -0.33 -10.25 -9.69
CA ALA A 18 0.37 -11.50 -9.45
C ALA A 18 1.81 -11.45 -9.97
N ALA A 19 2.05 -10.74 -11.08
CA ALA A 19 3.38 -10.56 -11.65
C ALA A 19 4.22 -9.50 -10.90
N ALA A 20 3.58 -8.51 -10.26
CA ALA A 20 4.27 -7.37 -9.66
C ALA A 20 5.35 -7.74 -8.62
N PRO A 21 5.17 -8.73 -7.72
CA PRO A 21 6.21 -9.05 -6.75
C PRO A 21 7.41 -9.79 -7.33
N LEU A 22 7.26 -10.51 -8.46
CA LEU A 22 8.28 -11.43 -8.99
C LEU A 22 9.62 -10.74 -9.27
N PRO A 23 9.70 -9.63 -10.03
CA PRO A 23 10.97 -8.98 -10.28
C PRO A 23 11.35 -8.04 -9.13
N LEU A 24 11.86 -8.59 -8.02
CA LEU A 24 12.37 -7.81 -6.89
C LEU A 24 11.34 -6.81 -6.31
N GLY A 25 10.07 -7.20 -6.21
CA GLY A 25 8.98 -6.30 -5.80
C GLY A 25 8.61 -5.24 -6.85
N SER A 26 8.97 -5.46 -8.11
CA SER A 26 8.98 -4.48 -9.21
C SER A 26 9.88 -3.27 -8.96
N ASN A 27 10.87 -3.38 -8.07
CA ASN A 27 11.75 -2.28 -7.69
C ASN A 27 13.00 -2.16 -8.59
N ARG A 28 12.80 -2.22 -9.91
CA ARG A 28 13.83 -1.95 -10.94
C ARG A 28 13.23 -1.16 -12.12
N PRO A 29 14.02 -0.34 -12.85
CA PRO A 29 13.56 0.48 -13.98
C PRO A 29 12.62 -0.22 -14.95
N VAL A 30 13.06 -1.37 -15.45
CA VAL A 30 12.27 -2.17 -16.39
C VAL A 30 10.97 -2.66 -15.74
N SER A 31 11.04 -3.14 -14.50
CA SER A 31 9.92 -3.77 -13.81
C SER A 31 8.82 -2.80 -13.41
N TRP A 32 9.15 -1.64 -12.83
CA TRP A 32 8.12 -0.64 -12.51
C TRP A 32 7.56 0.03 -13.76
N SER A 33 8.34 0.12 -14.84
CA SER A 33 7.87 0.65 -16.12
C SER A 33 6.88 -0.31 -16.79
N LEU A 34 7.17 -1.62 -16.77
CA LEU A 34 6.24 -2.66 -17.24
C LEU A 34 4.94 -2.69 -16.42
N LEU A 35 5.04 -2.60 -15.09
CA LEU A 35 3.86 -2.49 -14.23
C LEU A 35 3.02 -1.26 -14.56
N SER A 36 3.68 -0.11 -14.78
CA SER A 36 3.02 1.15 -15.12
C SER A 36 2.38 1.11 -16.50
N PHE A 37 3.08 0.53 -17.49
CA PHE A 37 2.56 0.32 -18.84
C PHE A 37 1.35 -0.61 -18.85
N ALA A 38 1.42 -1.75 -18.16
CA ALA A 38 0.31 -2.68 -18.05
C ALA A 38 -0.90 -2.04 -17.36
N SER A 39 -0.66 -1.31 -16.26
CA SER A 39 -1.72 -0.60 -15.52
C SER A 39 -2.36 0.52 -16.36
N GLY A 40 -1.55 1.32 -17.05
CA GLY A 40 -2.03 2.36 -17.97
C GLY A 40 -2.82 1.78 -19.13
N GLY A 41 -2.34 0.69 -19.73
CA GLY A 41 -3.06 -0.07 -20.74
C GLY A 41 -4.43 -0.56 -20.24
N LEU A 42 -4.50 -1.09 -19.02
CA LEU A 42 -5.77 -1.49 -18.40
C LEU A 42 -6.73 -0.32 -18.20
N VAL A 43 -6.24 0.84 -17.76
CA VAL A 43 -7.06 2.06 -17.62
C VAL A 43 -7.57 2.52 -18.98
N CYS A 44 -6.72 2.54 -20.01
CA CYS A 44 -7.12 2.91 -21.38
C CYS A 44 -8.15 1.93 -21.96
N LEU A 45 -7.94 0.62 -21.78
CA LEU A 45 -8.89 -0.42 -22.21
C LEU A 45 -10.23 -0.29 -21.48
N TRP A 46 -10.21 -0.05 -20.16
CA TRP A 46 -11.41 0.22 -19.38
C TRP A 46 -12.11 1.50 -19.86
N GLY A 47 -11.38 2.58 -20.10
CA GLY A 47 -11.93 3.87 -20.53
C GLY A 47 -12.54 3.82 -21.93
N LEU A 48 -11.87 3.14 -22.87
CA LEU A 48 -12.40 2.88 -24.21
C LEU A 48 -13.69 2.08 -24.13
N ALA A 49 -13.71 1.01 -23.33
CA ALA A 49 -14.91 0.21 -23.12
C ALA A 49 -16.04 1.00 -22.45
N ALA A 50 -15.71 1.86 -21.49
CA ALA A 50 -16.68 2.73 -20.80
C ALA A 50 -17.30 3.77 -21.75
N THR A 51 -16.57 4.20 -22.78
CA THR A 51 -17.07 5.12 -23.81
C THR A 51 -18.18 4.49 -24.64
N PHE A 52 -18.00 3.22 -25.04
CA PHE A 52 -19.04 2.48 -25.77
C PHE A 52 -20.11 1.90 -24.83
N ARG A 53 -19.82 1.80 -23.53
CA ARG A 53 -20.71 1.21 -22.52
C ARG A 53 -20.66 1.98 -21.20
N PRO A 54 -21.44 3.08 -21.09
CA PRO A 54 -21.47 3.92 -19.88
C PRO A 54 -21.84 3.17 -18.59
N THR A 55 -22.47 1.99 -18.69
CA THR A 55 -22.79 1.12 -17.53
C THR A 55 -21.56 0.58 -16.80
N LEU A 56 -20.38 0.62 -17.40
CA LEU A 56 -19.11 0.30 -16.73
C LEU A 56 -18.67 1.40 -15.75
N PHE A 57 -19.21 2.62 -15.89
CA PHE A 57 -18.96 3.74 -15.00
C PHE A 57 -19.93 3.68 -13.81
N ARG A 58 -19.62 2.81 -12.84
CA ARG A 58 -20.52 2.48 -11.72
C ARG A 58 -20.31 3.38 -10.50
N LEU A 59 -19.10 3.90 -10.33
CA LEU A 59 -18.77 4.91 -9.33
C LEU A 59 -18.78 6.28 -10.03
N SER A 60 -19.65 7.18 -9.58
CA SER A 60 -19.87 8.48 -10.23
C SER A 60 -20.04 9.64 -9.24
N GLY A 61 -20.15 10.85 -9.78
CA GLY A 61 -20.34 12.07 -8.98
C GLY A 61 -19.18 12.36 -8.05
N THR A 62 -19.45 12.94 -6.88
CA THR A 62 -18.43 13.34 -5.90
C THR A 62 -17.58 12.16 -5.42
N ALA A 63 -18.15 10.96 -5.35
CA ALA A 63 -17.43 9.75 -4.97
C ALA A 63 -16.33 9.36 -5.96
N ALA A 64 -16.49 9.69 -7.25
CA ALA A 64 -15.47 9.45 -8.26
C ALA A 64 -14.57 10.66 -8.45
N ILE A 65 -15.16 11.86 -8.54
CA ILE A 65 -14.46 13.10 -8.89
C ILE A 65 -13.44 13.51 -7.83
N VAL A 66 -13.80 13.50 -6.54
CA VAL A 66 -12.91 13.97 -5.47
C VAL A 66 -11.59 13.20 -5.42
N PRO A 67 -11.57 11.84 -5.30
CA PRO A 67 -10.31 11.11 -5.29
C PRO A 67 -9.57 11.18 -6.63
N ALA A 68 -10.27 11.19 -7.77
CA ALA A 68 -9.64 11.28 -9.09
C ALA A 68 -8.95 12.63 -9.31
N VAL A 69 -9.64 13.74 -9.04
CA VAL A 69 -9.07 15.09 -9.16
C VAL A 69 -7.93 15.28 -8.18
N GLY A 70 -8.10 14.91 -6.91
CA GLY A 70 -7.02 15.00 -5.92
C GLY A 70 -5.77 14.23 -6.37
N TRP A 71 -5.95 13.00 -6.87
CA TRP A 71 -4.84 12.18 -7.34
C TRP A 71 -4.18 12.73 -8.61
N LEU A 72 -4.97 13.22 -9.57
CA LEU A 72 -4.47 13.84 -10.79
C LEU A 72 -3.76 15.17 -10.52
N LEU A 73 -4.20 15.95 -9.54
CA LEU A 73 -3.48 17.14 -9.09
C LEU A 73 -2.12 16.77 -8.50
N LEU A 74 -2.04 15.69 -7.72
CA LEU A 74 -0.76 15.20 -7.19
C LEU A 74 0.19 14.73 -8.29
N VAL A 75 -0.31 13.94 -9.26
CA VAL A 75 0.48 13.51 -10.42
C VAL A 75 0.89 14.72 -11.27
N GLY A 76 -0.04 15.66 -11.51
CA GLY A 76 0.22 16.89 -12.24
C GLY A 76 1.26 17.77 -11.55
N TRP A 77 1.28 17.81 -10.22
CA TRP A 77 2.30 18.50 -9.44
C TRP A 77 3.69 17.88 -9.64
N LEU A 78 3.82 16.55 -9.57
CA LEU A 78 5.10 15.88 -9.85
C LEU A 78 5.56 16.05 -11.31
N LEU A 79 4.62 16.10 -12.26
CA LEU A 79 4.96 16.42 -13.65
C LEU A 79 5.37 17.89 -13.82
N ALA A 80 4.75 18.82 -13.11
CA ALA A 80 5.17 20.22 -13.12
C ALA A 80 6.58 20.40 -12.56
N GLN A 81 7.00 19.53 -11.64
CA GLN A 81 8.35 19.57 -11.09
C GLN A 81 9.46 19.22 -12.09
N THR A 82 9.15 18.60 -13.24
CA THR A 82 10.16 18.23 -14.25
C THR A 82 10.71 19.43 -15.03
N GLY A 83 10.09 20.60 -14.85
CA GLY A 83 10.52 21.87 -15.42
C GLY A 83 9.96 22.97 -14.56
N GLY A 84 8.82 23.55 -14.98
CA GLY A 84 8.17 24.65 -14.26
C GLY A 84 8.86 26.00 -14.51
N PRO A 85 8.26 27.10 -14.03
CA PRO A 85 8.78 28.43 -14.28
C PRO A 85 10.09 28.67 -13.51
N GLU A 86 10.98 29.49 -14.09
CA GLU A 86 12.33 29.74 -13.58
C GLU A 86 12.38 30.17 -12.10
N PHE A 87 11.42 30.98 -11.66
CA PHE A 87 11.36 31.44 -10.26
C PHE A 87 11.10 30.33 -9.23
N LEU A 88 10.71 29.12 -9.67
CA LEU A 88 10.55 27.93 -8.84
C LEU A 88 11.68 26.91 -9.04
N TRP A 89 12.66 27.18 -9.90
CA TRP A 89 13.74 26.24 -10.14
C TRP A 89 14.54 25.99 -8.87
N HIS A 90 15.00 24.75 -8.72
CA HIS A 90 15.77 24.35 -7.57
C HIS A 90 17.07 25.16 -7.47
N PRO A 91 17.46 25.66 -6.28
CA PRO A 91 18.69 26.45 -6.11
C PRO A 91 19.99 25.74 -6.51
N LEU A 92 19.96 24.40 -6.64
CA LEU A 92 21.12 23.61 -7.08
C LEU A 92 21.46 23.79 -8.57
N TRP A 93 20.54 24.30 -9.40
CA TRP A 93 20.84 24.51 -10.82
C TRP A 93 21.91 25.59 -11.06
N ALA A 94 21.96 26.63 -10.23
CA ALA A 94 22.99 27.67 -10.32
C ALA A 94 24.43 27.14 -10.09
N PRO A 95 24.75 26.46 -8.97
CA PRO A 95 26.07 25.87 -8.79
C PRO A 95 26.36 24.75 -9.79
N THR A 96 25.35 24.02 -10.28
CA THR A 96 25.52 23.03 -11.36
C THR A 96 25.95 23.68 -12.68
N ALA A 97 25.32 24.79 -13.10
CA ALA A 97 25.73 25.53 -14.30
C ALA A 97 27.18 26.02 -14.19
N ALA A 98 27.53 26.60 -13.03
CA ALA A 98 28.89 27.07 -12.76
C ALA A 98 29.92 25.93 -12.78
N ALA A 99 29.62 24.78 -12.19
CA ALA A 99 30.51 23.61 -12.17
C ALA A 99 30.69 22.96 -13.54
N LEU A 100 29.72 23.14 -14.46
CA LEU A 100 29.78 22.65 -15.83
C LEU A 100 30.33 23.69 -16.82
N GLU A 101 30.74 24.88 -16.33
CA GLU A 101 31.21 26.00 -17.16
C GLU A 101 30.16 26.43 -18.23
N LEU A 102 28.87 26.32 -17.89
CA LEU A 102 27.75 26.73 -18.75
C LEU A 102 27.28 28.14 -18.37
N GLU A 103 27.04 28.99 -19.37
CA GLU A 103 26.45 30.33 -19.15
C GLU A 103 25.01 30.24 -18.63
N THR A 104 24.25 29.25 -19.13
CA THR A 104 22.87 28.98 -18.72
C THR A 104 22.61 27.48 -18.73
N ILE A 105 21.76 27.00 -17.80
CA ILE A 105 21.22 25.64 -17.80
C ILE A 105 19.70 25.72 -17.72
N ASP A 106 19.01 24.87 -18.49
CA ASP A 106 17.57 24.70 -18.33
C ASP A 106 17.31 23.95 -17.02
N GLY A 107 16.90 24.70 -16.00
CA GLY A 107 16.58 24.16 -14.69
C GLY A 107 15.18 23.59 -14.60
N ALA A 108 14.86 23.12 -13.40
CA ALA A 108 13.55 22.59 -13.05
C ALA A 108 13.28 22.78 -11.55
N ILE A 109 12.01 22.70 -11.13
CA ILE A 109 11.66 22.68 -9.71
C ILE A 109 12.33 21.49 -8.99
N ALA A 110 12.41 20.33 -9.66
CA ALA A 110 13.12 19.16 -9.15
C ALA A 110 14.63 19.26 -9.39
N VAL A 111 15.41 18.72 -8.45
CA VAL A 111 16.84 18.43 -8.62
C VAL A 111 17.06 17.35 -9.68
N SER A 112 16.14 16.38 -9.77
CA SER A 112 16.15 15.31 -10.78
C SER A 112 14.79 15.26 -11.49
N PRO A 113 14.67 15.91 -12.66
CA PRO A 113 13.43 15.90 -13.45
C PRO A 113 12.99 14.50 -13.88
N SER A 114 13.94 13.60 -14.16
CA SER A 114 13.65 12.22 -14.56
C SER A 114 13.06 11.39 -13.42
N ASP A 115 13.52 11.59 -12.19
CA ASP A 115 12.96 10.92 -11.01
C ASP A 115 11.54 11.43 -10.71
N ALA A 116 11.31 12.74 -10.84
CA ALA A 116 9.99 13.34 -10.69
C ALA A 116 8.99 12.77 -11.72
N ALA A 117 9.41 12.67 -12.99
CA ALA A 117 8.62 12.03 -14.05
C ALA A 117 8.34 10.55 -13.75
N THR A 118 9.35 9.81 -13.27
CA THR A 118 9.22 8.39 -12.91
C THR A 118 8.25 8.20 -11.73
N SER A 119 8.33 9.06 -10.72
CA SER A 119 7.43 9.07 -9.57
C SER A 119 5.99 9.38 -10.00
N ALA A 120 5.80 10.37 -10.88
CA ALA A 120 4.50 10.69 -11.47
C ALA A 120 3.91 9.49 -12.24
N MET A 121 4.69 8.85 -13.09
CA MET A 121 4.29 7.64 -13.83
C MET A 121 3.81 6.53 -12.88
N ARG A 122 4.57 6.27 -11.81
CA ARG A 122 4.26 5.24 -10.83
C ARG A 122 3.01 5.56 -10.02
N LEU A 123 2.85 6.80 -9.56
CA LEU A 123 1.62 7.23 -8.89
C LEU A 123 0.41 7.14 -9.82
N LEU A 124 0.55 7.51 -11.10
CA LEU A 124 -0.51 7.36 -12.09
C LEU A 124 -0.91 5.89 -12.25
N ALA A 125 0.05 4.97 -12.28
CA ALA A 125 -0.22 3.53 -12.31
C ALA A 125 -1.00 3.05 -11.07
N TYR A 126 -0.60 3.45 -9.86
CA TYR A 126 -1.29 3.06 -8.62
C TYR A 126 -2.70 3.65 -8.55
N GLY A 127 -2.89 4.90 -8.98
CA GLY A 127 -4.21 5.52 -9.12
C GLY A 127 -5.08 4.80 -10.15
N GLY A 128 -4.48 4.35 -11.26
CA GLY A 128 -5.14 3.53 -12.27
C GLY A 128 -5.60 2.17 -11.74
N ILE A 129 -4.74 1.48 -10.98
CA ILE A 129 -5.08 0.21 -10.31
C ILE A 129 -6.24 0.42 -9.34
N PHE A 130 -6.16 1.45 -8.48
CA PHE A 130 -7.25 1.81 -7.58
C PHE A 130 -8.54 2.07 -8.35
N TRP A 131 -8.47 2.84 -9.44
CA TRP A 131 -9.62 3.25 -10.23
C TRP A 131 -10.31 2.06 -10.90
N VAL A 132 -9.56 1.19 -11.58
CA VAL A 132 -10.10 -0.02 -12.22
C VAL A 132 -10.73 -0.92 -11.15
N ALA A 133 -10.02 -1.17 -10.04
CA ALA A 133 -10.54 -1.97 -8.93
C ALA A 133 -11.80 -1.35 -8.29
N ALA A 134 -11.88 -0.02 -8.22
CA ALA A 134 -13.04 0.68 -7.67
C ALA A 134 -14.27 0.59 -8.59
N GLN A 135 -14.06 0.66 -9.92
CA GLN A 135 -15.14 0.62 -10.89
C GLN A 135 -15.69 -0.80 -11.06
N THR A 136 -14.83 -1.81 -11.23
CA THR A 136 -15.25 -3.22 -11.38
C THR A 136 -15.63 -3.84 -10.04
N GLY A 137 -14.94 -3.46 -8.96
CA GLY A 137 -15.20 -3.91 -7.59
C GLY A 137 -16.48 -3.36 -6.98
N ARG A 138 -17.27 -2.56 -7.72
CA ARG A 138 -18.65 -2.21 -7.38
C ARG A 138 -19.56 -3.44 -7.33
N GLU A 139 -19.28 -4.44 -8.16
CA GLU A 139 -19.93 -5.75 -8.13
C GLU A 139 -19.40 -6.56 -6.94
N PRO A 140 -20.26 -7.04 -6.02
CA PRO A 140 -19.81 -7.82 -4.86
C PRO A 140 -19.03 -9.09 -5.21
N ASP A 141 -19.35 -9.72 -6.35
CA ASP A 141 -18.61 -10.88 -6.86
C ASP A 141 -17.19 -10.52 -7.30
N ASN A 142 -17.01 -9.40 -7.98
CA ASN A 142 -15.66 -8.94 -8.37
C ASN A 142 -14.86 -8.54 -7.14
N ALA A 143 -15.49 -7.89 -6.15
CA ALA A 143 -14.85 -7.60 -4.87
C ALA A 143 -14.37 -8.88 -4.17
N ALA A 144 -15.18 -9.95 -4.17
CA ALA A 144 -14.79 -11.25 -3.63
C ALA A 144 -13.57 -11.83 -4.37
N ILE A 145 -13.59 -11.79 -5.71
CA ILE A 145 -12.50 -12.31 -6.54
C ILE A 145 -11.20 -11.55 -6.28
N TYR A 146 -11.24 -10.21 -6.22
CA TYR A 146 -10.05 -9.41 -5.93
C TYR A 146 -9.44 -9.70 -4.57
N VAL A 147 -10.26 -9.80 -3.53
CA VAL A 147 -9.78 -10.10 -2.17
C VAL A 147 -9.26 -11.53 -2.09
N PHE A 148 -9.93 -12.49 -2.72
CA PHE A 148 -9.45 -13.87 -2.78
C PHE A 148 -8.13 -13.97 -3.57
N ALA A 149 -8.00 -13.23 -4.68
CA ALA A 149 -6.75 -13.14 -5.44
C ALA A 149 -5.62 -12.52 -4.61
N ALA A 150 -5.88 -11.47 -3.81
CA ALA A 150 -4.88 -10.91 -2.89
C ALA A 150 -4.34 -11.96 -1.92
N VAL A 151 -5.23 -12.79 -1.35
CA VAL A 151 -4.86 -13.89 -0.45
C VAL A 151 -4.04 -14.94 -1.19
N GLY A 152 -4.49 -15.36 -2.38
CA GLY A 152 -3.79 -16.34 -3.21
C GLY A 152 -2.40 -15.88 -3.64
N ILE A 153 -2.28 -14.64 -4.13
CA ILE A 153 -1.01 -14.02 -4.53
C ILE A 153 -0.08 -13.93 -3.31
N GLY A 154 -0.55 -13.36 -2.20
CA GLY A 154 0.26 -13.27 -0.98
C GLY A 154 0.74 -14.63 -0.48
N THR A 155 -0.14 -15.62 -0.49
CA THR A 155 0.18 -16.99 -0.04
C THR A 155 1.20 -17.65 -0.96
N LEU A 156 1.08 -17.48 -2.28
CA LEU A 156 2.05 -17.98 -3.24
C LEU A 156 3.46 -17.43 -2.96
N TYR A 157 3.58 -16.11 -2.78
CA TYR A 157 4.85 -15.48 -2.46
C TYR A 157 5.35 -15.81 -1.05
N ALA A 158 4.46 -16.04 -0.08
CA ALA A 158 4.84 -16.54 1.24
C ALA A 158 5.39 -17.97 1.18
N LEU A 159 4.74 -18.87 0.45
CA LEU A 159 5.23 -20.24 0.24
C LEU A 159 6.58 -20.24 -0.48
N TYR A 160 6.74 -19.40 -1.51
CA TYR A 160 8.04 -19.23 -2.17
C TYR A 160 9.12 -18.78 -1.18
N GLY A 161 8.83 -17.74 -0.37
CA GLY A 161 9.77 -17.24 0.63
C GLY A 161 10.11 -18.28 1.70
N LEU A 162 9.13 -19.05 2.16
CA LEU A 162 9.33 -20.14 3.13
C LEU A 162 10.17 -21.26 2.53
N ALA A 163 9.90 -21.66 1.29
CA ALA A 163 10.68 -22.66 0.60
C ALA A 163 12.14 -22.21 0.40
N ALA A 164 12.35 -20.94 0.02
CA ALA A 164 13.68 -20.35 -0.10
C ALA A 164 14.41 -20.30 1.26
N GLU A 165 13.71 -19.97 2.35
CA GLU A 165 14.27 -19.98 3.71
C GLU A 165 14.68 -21.40 4.14
N ILE A 166 13.84 -22.40 3.89
CA ILE A 166 14.14 -23.82 4.19
C ILE A 166 15.33 -24.33 3.37
N ALA A 167 15.48 -23.84 2.13
CA ALA A 167 16.59 -24.19 1.24
C ALA A 167 17.92 -23.48 1.58
N GLY A 168 18.00 -22.79 2.73
CA GLY A 168 19.21 -22.13 3.22
C GLY A 168 19.11 -20.60 3.26
N GLY A 169 18.06 -19.99 2.69
CA GLY A 169 17.79 -18.56 2.82
C GLY A 169 18.75 -17.63 2.06
N GLU A 170 19.72 -18.16 1.31
CA GLU A 170 20.79 -17.37 0.69
C GLU A 170 20.39 -16.70 -0.64
N THR A 171 19.22 -17.02 -1.21
CA THR A 171 18.82 -16.52 -2.53
C THR A 171 17.49 -15.76 -2.54
N ILE A 172 17.34 -14.85 -3.51
CA ILE A 172 16.11 -14.14 -3.90
C ILE A 172 15.96 -14.29 -5.42
N VAL A 173 14.93 -15.00 -5.88
CA VAL A 173 14.66 -15.23 -7.31
C VAL A 173 15.88 -15.81 -8.05
N GLY A 174 16.60 -16.71 -7.38
CA GLY A 174 17.81 -17.36 -7.93
C GLY A 174 19.09 -16.52 -7.88
N LEU A 175 19.02 -15.27 -7.40
CA LEU A 175 20.20 -14.41 -7.16
C LEU A 175 20.66 -14.55 -5.70
N LYS A 176 21.96 -14.46 -5.45
CA LYS A 176 22.48 -14.39 -4.07
C LYS A 176 21.93 -13.14 -3.38
N LYS A 177 21.45 -13.28 -2.14
CA LYS A 177 21.06 -12.13 -1.30
C LYS A 177 22.26 -11.21 -1.07
N TRP A 178 21.98 -9.92 -1.01
CA TRP A 178 22.98 -8.87 -0.69
C TRP A 178 22.50 -7.95 0.45
N ALA A 179 21.31 -8.20 0.99
CA ALA A 179 20.70 -7.46 2.07
C ALA A 179 19.74 -8.38 2.83
N TYR A 180 19.63 -8.19 4.14
CA TYR A 180 18.70 -8.95 4.99
C TYR A 180 18.85 -10.48 4.86
N GLU A 181 20.10 -10.95 4.82
CA GLU A 181 20.45 -12.36 4.56
C GLU A 181 19.86 -13.32 5.61
N ASP A 182 19.70 -12.85 6.85
CA ASP A 182 19.17 -13.61 7.98
C ASP A 182 17.62 -13.60 8.09
N SER A 183 16.94 -13.00 7.11
CA SER A 183 15.51 -12.73 7.16
C SER A 183 14.79 -13.26 5.92
N LEU A 184 13.55 -13.71 6.08
CA LEU A 184 12.71 -14.09 4.97
C LEU A 184 12.25 -12.83 4.20
N THR A 185 12.62 -12.73 2.92
CA THR A 185 12.26 -11.59 2.05
C THR A 185 11.41 -11.99 0.84
N SER A 186 11.19 -13.29 0.60
CA SER A 186 10.52 -13.80 -0.60
C SER A 186 11.19 -13.24 -1.87
N THR A 187 10.42 -12.69 -2.80
CA THR A 187 10.92 -12.02 -4.00
C THR A 187 11.27 -10.56 -3.78
N PHE A 188 11.24 -10.04 -2.56
CA PHE A 188 11.61 -8.66 -2.25
C PHE A 188 13.05 -8.59 -1.77
N VAL A 189 13.71 -7.45 -1.97
CA VAL A 189 15.04 -7.19 -1.41
C VAL A 189 14.91 -6.78 0.06
N ASN A 190 13.95 -5.93 0.39
CA ASN A 190 13.73 -5.44 1.76
C ASN A 190 12.72 -6.32 2.51
N ARG A 191 13.13 -6.88 3.67
CA ARG A 191 12.28 -7.70 4.55
C ARG A 191 11.00 -6.98 5.01
N ASN A 192 11.06 -5.67 5.26
CA ASN A 192 9.91 -4.87 5.70
C ASN A 192 8.87 -4.71 4.58
N SER A 193 9.33 -4.67 3.32
CA SER A 193 8.43 -4.56 2.17
C SER A 193 7.65 -5.85 1.94
N PHE A 194 8.31 -7.01 2.06
CA PHE A 194 7.61 -8.28 2.05
C PHE A 194 6.69 -8.44 3.27
N ALA A 195 7.12 -8.00 4.46
CA ALA A 195 6.27 -8.00 5.65
C ALA A 195 4.96 -7.22 5.44
N THR A 196 5.03 -6.03 4.84
CA THR A 196 3.85 -5.23 4.49
C THR A 196 2.95 -5.96 3.50
N PHE A 197 3.53 -6.56 2.47
CA PHE A 197 2.81 -7.30 1.45
C PHE A 197 2.07 -8.51 2.03
N ALA A 198 2.76 -9.32 2.84
CA ALA A 198 2.17 -10.47 3.53
C ALA A 198 1.08 -10.05 4.51
N ALA A 199 1.29 -8.95 5.25
CA ALA A 199 0.30 -8.43 6.19
C ALA A 199 -0.97 -7.92 5.49
N LEU A 200 -0.86 -7.25 4.33
CA LEU A 200 -2.02 -6.87 3.50
C LEU A 200 -2.85 -8.09 3.07
N ALA A 201 -2.18 -9.14 2.59
CA ALA A 201 -2.84 -10.39 2.21
C ALA A 201 -3.45 -11.11 3.43
N ALA A 202 -2.79 -11.08 4.59
CA ALA A 202 -3.27 -11.71 5.81
C ALA A 202 -4.55 -11.03 6.34
N VAL A 203 -4.59 -9.70 6.33
CA VAL A 203 -5.79 -8.93 6.70
C VAL A 203 -6.95 -9.19 5.73
N ALA A 204 -6.66 -9.26 4.42
CA ALA A 204 -7.65 -9.65 3.41
C ALA A 204 -8.21 -11.07 3.67
N GLY A 205 -7.34 -12.03 3.96
CA GLY A 205 -7.70 -13.42 4.26
C GLY A 205 -8.53 -13.55 5.53
N LEU A 206 -8.14 -12.84 6.60
CA LEU A 206 -8.91 -12.79 7.84
C LEU A 206 -10.32 -12.21 7.58
N GLY A 207 -10.42 -11.18 6.75
CA GLY A 207 -11.71 -10.62 6.33
C GLY A 207 -12.60 -11.65 5.63
N MET A 208 -12.04 -12.48 4.75
CA MET A 208 -12.76 -13.56 4.07
C MET A 208 -13.19 -14.68 5.02
N VAL A 209 -12.34 -15.07 5.98
CA VAL A 209 -12.68 -16.02 7.04
C VAL A 209 -13.87 -15.50 7.85
N MET A 210 -13.81 -14.23 8.30
CA MET A 210 -14.88 -13.59 9.05
C MET A 210 -16.18 -13.59 8.23
N ARG A 211 -16.13 -13.19 6.95
CA ARG A 211 -17.29 -13.20 6.05
C ARG A 211 -17.94 -14.59 5.95
N GLY A 212 -17.15 -15.64 5.74
CA GLY A 212 -17.66 -17.01 5.60
C GLY A 212 -18.24 -17.59 6.90
N LEU A 213 -17.62 -17.31 8.05
CA LEU A 213 -18.16 -17.68 9.36
C LEU A 213 -19.52 -17.00 9.64
N ARG A 214 -19.75 -15.79 9.11
CA ARG A 214 -21.08 -15.13 9.18
C ARG A 214 -22.14 -15.89 8.41
N ALA A 215 -21.79 -16.34 7.19
CA ALA A 215 -22.70 -17.04 6.31
C ALA A 215 -23.10 -18.40 6.90
N ALA A 216 -22.13 -19.12 7.48
CA ALA A 216 -22.35 -20.41 8.14
C ALA A 216 -23.21 -20.29 9.41
N GLY A 217 -23.05 -19.21 10.19
CA GLY A 217 -23.77 -19.00 11.46
C GLY A 217 -25.26 -18.66 11.34
N GLY A 218 -25.81 -18.61 10.12
CA GLY A 218 -27.19 -18.20 9.84
C GLY A 218 -27.39 -16.71 10.10
N GLY A 219 -27.54 -15.94 9.02
CA GLY A 219 -27.81 -14.50 9.08
C GLY A 219 -28.92 -14.13 10.07
N MET A 220 -28.88 -12.89 10.58
CA MET A 220 -29.93 -12.30 11.40
C MET A 220 -31.25 -12.20 10.60
N SER A 221 -31.96 -13.31 10.47
CA SER A 221 -33.38 -13.33 10.13
C SER A 221 -34.16 -13.33 11.45
N ALA A 222 -35.12 -12.41 11.59
CA ALA A 222 -35.98 -12.25 12.77
C ALA A 222 -37.05 -13.35 12.91
N GLU A 223 -36.85 -14.50 12.28
CA GLU A 223 -37.77 -15.64 12.27
C GLU A 223 -37.48 -16.58 13.46
N PRO A 224 -38.50 -17.14 14.13
CA PRO A 224 -38.32 -18.09 15.22
C PRO A 224 -37.51 -19.32 14.74
N ARG A 225 -36.35 -19.53 15.35
CA ARG A 225 -35.41 -20.57 14.93
C ARG A 225 -35.85 -21.97 15.40
N PRO A 226 -35.79 -23.02 14.56
CA PRO A 226 -36.03 -24.39 15.00
C PRO A 226 -34.95 -24.86 15.99
N VAL A 227 -35.39 -25.66 16.98
CA VAL A 227 -34.65 -26.11 18.17
C VAL A 227 -33.47 -27.04 17.85
N ILE A 228 -33.41 -27.60 16.63
CA ILE A 228 -32.35 -28.53 16.21
C ILE A 228 -31.37 -27.79 15.28
N ARG A 229 -30.25 -27.34 15.85
CA ARG A 229 -29.13 -26.78 15.07
C ARG A 229 -28.41 -27.90 14.32
N ARG A 230 -28.60 -28.02 13.01
CA ARG A 230 -27.61 -28.72 12.17
C ARG A 230 -26.25 -28.04 12.38
N PRO A 231 -25.15 -28.79 12.52
CA PRO A 231 -23.83 -28.17 12.61
C PRO A 231 -23.62 -27.32 11.36
N ALA A 232 -23.33 -26.04 11.55
CA ALA A 232 -23.05 -25.12 10.47
C ALA A 232 -21.85 -25.66 9.67
N ARG A 233 -22.08 -26.13 8.45
CA ARG A 233 -21.00 -26.57 7.57
C ARG A 233 -20.20 -25.34 7.14
N ILE A 234 -19.00 -25.19 7.69
CA ILE A 234 -18.03 -24.19 7.26
C ILE A 234 -17.58 -24.58 5.85
N SER A 235 -17.62 -23.64 4.91
CA SER A 235 -17.28 -23.93 3.52
C SER A 235 -15.77 -24.14 3.35
N PRO A 236 -15.31 -24.95 2.37
CA PRO A 236 -13.89 -25.19 2.12
C PRO A 236 -13.07 -23.91 1.91
N GLU A 237 -13.67 -22.87 1.34
CA GLU A 237 -13.02 -21.58 1.09
C GLU A 237 -12.63 -20.88 2.39
N VAL A 238 -13.39 -21.06 3.48
CA VAL A 238 -13.05 -20.51 4.79
C VAL A 238 -11.81 -21.19 5.36
N TRP A 239 -11.74 -22.52 5.27
CA TRP A 239 -10.56 -23.27 5.71
C TRP A 239 -9.33 -22.93 4.88
N LEU A 240 -9.50 -22.79 3.56
CA LEU A 240 -8.43 -22.35 2.66
C LEU A 240 -7.92 -20.95 3.04
N CYS A 241 -8.81 -19.99 3.27
CA CYS A 241 -8.41 -18.64 3.71
C CYS A 241 -7.75 -18.66 5.10
N ALA A 242 -8.24 -19.48 6.04
CA ALA A 242 -7.65 -19.60 7.37
C ALA A 242 -6.23 -20.20 7.32
N PHE A 243 -6.03 -21.23 6.50
CA PHE A 243 -4.72 -21.83 6.27
C PHE A 243 -3.76 -20.86 5.57
N ALA A 244 -4.26 -20.12 4.57
CA ALA A 244 -3.51 -19.05 3.92
C ALA A 244 -3.05 -17.97 4.92
N VAL A 245 -3.95 -17.51 5.81
CA VAL A 245 -3.61 -16.55 6.87
C VAL A 245 -2.51 -17.11 7.78
N LEU A 246 -2.58 -18.39 8.16
CA LEU A 246 -1.55 -19.03 8.97
C LEU A 246 -0.18 -19.00 8.26
N ILE A 247 -0.12 -19.40 6.99
CA ILE A 247 1.11 -19.34 6.18
C ILE A 247 1.65 -17.92 6.12
N LEU A 248 0.79 -16.94 5.84
CA LEU A 248 1.15 -15.54 5.73
C LEU A 248 1.71 -14.98 7.04
N VAL A 249 1.11 -15.34 8.19
CA VAL A 249 1.58 -14.91 9.51
C VAL A 249 2.92 -15.57 9.87
N ILE A 250 3.11 -16.86 9.55
CA ILE A 250 4.40 -17.54 9.74
C ILE A 250 5.49 -16.84 8.91
N ALA A 251 5.24 -16.60 7.61
CA ALA A 251 6.17 -15.90 6.75
C ALA A 251 6.45 -14.48 7.26
N LEU A 252 5.42 -13.77 7.73
CA LEU A 252 5.53 -12.44 8.34
C LEU A 252 6.44 -12.44 9.58
N VAL A 253 6.31 -13.41 10.48
CA VAL A 253 7.18 -13.55 11.67
C VAL A 253 8.63 -13.81 11.24
N LEU A 254 8.85 -14.66 10.25
CA LEU A 254 10.18 -14.98 9.73
C LEU A 254 10.84 -13.81 8.95
N THR A 255 10.09 -12.78 8.56
CA THR A 255 10.69 -11.53 8.07
C THR A 255 11.45 -10.77 9.15
N ARG A 256 11.24 -11.11 10.44
CA ARG A 256 11.79 -10.40 11.61
C ARG A 256 11.47 -8.89 11.64
N SER A 257 10.44 -8.45 10.89
CA SER A 257 10.00 -7.05 10.86
C SER A 257 9.04 -6.74 12.02
N ARG A 258 9.56 -6.17 13.11
CA ARG A 258 8.73 -5.74 14.25
C ARG A 258 7.67 -4.72 13.84
N ALA A 259 8.07 -3.73 13.05
CA ALA A 259 7.16 -2.72 12.54
C ALA A 259 6.08 -3.33 11.64
N GLY A 260 6.43 -4.29 10.78
CA GLY A 260 5.49 -5.04 9.95
C GLY A 260 4.47 -5.84 10.77
N LEU A 261 4.91 -6.50 11.85
CA LEU A 261 4.01 -7.24 12.76
C LEU A 261 3.05 -6.31 13.52
N VAL A 262 3.55 -5.18 14.02
CA VAL A 262 2.71 -4.16 14.68
C VAL A 262 1.69 -3.57 13.70
N ALA A 263 2.12 -3.23 12.48
CA ALA A 263 1.24 -2.74 11.42
C ALA A 263 0.16 -3.78 11.05
N CYS A 264 0.52 -5.06 10.96
CA CYS A 264 -0.42 -6.15 10.74
C CYS A 264 -1.47 -6.22 11.86
N GLY A 265 -1.04 -6.15 13.12
CA GLY A 265 -1.93 -6.11 14.29
C GLY A 265 -2.89 -4.92 14.27
N VAL A 266 -2.41 -3.72 13.89
CA VAL A 266 -3.27 -2.54 13.74
C VAL A 266 -4.27 -2.70 12.59
N GLY A 267 -3.88 -3.29 11.47
CA GLY A 267 -4.79 -3.65 10.38
C GLY A 267 -5.87 -4.65 10.86
N MET A 268 -5.47 -5.73 11.54
CA MET A 268 -6.40 -6.71 12.10
C MET A 268 -7.35 -6.09 13.15
N ALA A 269 -6.86 -5.16 13.98
CA ALA A 269 -7.69 -4.43 14.93
C ALA A 269 -8.72 -3.52 14.24
N ALA A 270 -8.33 -2.82 13.17
CA ALA A 270 -9.26 -2.00 12.37
C ALA A 270 -10.33 -2.85 11.68
N LEU A 271 -9.95 -4.01 11.15
CA LEU A 271 -10.89 -5.00 10.59
C LEU A 271 -11.85 -5.53 11.67
N GLY A 272 -11.32 -5.90 12.83
CA GLY A 272 -12.08 -6.35 13.99
C GLY A 272 -13.08 -5.30 14.48
N TRP A 273 -12.65 -4.03 14.60
CA TRP A 273 -13.52 -2.91 14.92
C TRP A 273 -14.70 -2.82 13.94
N GLY A 274 -14.43 -2.86 12.63
CA GLY A 274 -15.48 -2.79 11.61
C GLY A 274 -16.48 -3.94 11.72
N TRP A 275 -16.00 -5.14 12.02
CA TRP A 275 -16.82 -6.32 12.23
C TRP A 275 -17.70 -6.26 13.48
N PHE A 276 -17.12 -5.87 14.62
CA PHE A 276 -17.82 -5.84 15.89
C PHE A 276 -18.78 -4.65 16.01
N TYR A 277 -18.45 -3.50 15.41
CA TYR A 277 -19.36 -2.36 15.29
C TYR A 277 -20.71 -2.80 14.71
N ARG A 278 -20.68 -3.61 13.64
CA ARG A 278 -21.89 -4.15 13.00
C ARG A 278 -22.72 -5.09 13.88
N ARG A 279 -22.10 -5.68 14.90
CA ARG A 279 -22.78 -6.61 15.82
C ARG A 279 -23.46 -5.91 16.99
N GLY A 280 -23.35 -4.57 17.09
CA GLY A 280 -23.77 -3.83 18.29
C GLY A 280 -22.98 -4.24 19.54
N ARG A 281 -21.87 -4.96 19.35
CA ARG A 281 -21.02 -5.53 20.39
C ARG A 281 -19.64 -4.96 20.20
N LEU A 282 -19.54 -3.63 20.22
CA LEU A 282 -18.23 -2.99 20.23
C LEU A 282 -17.45 -3.60 21.41
N PRO A 283 -16.38 -4.40 21.16
CA PRO A 283 -15.46 -4.72 22.22
C PRO A 283 -15.05 -3.37 22.82
N GLY A 284 -15.13 -3.23 24.15
CA GLY A 284 -14.62 -2.03 24.79
C GLY A 284 -13.22 -1.75 24.25
N ALA A 285 -12.86 -0.48 24.10
CA ALA A 285 -11.49 -0.06 23.77
C ALA A 285 -10.38 -0.94 24.41
N PRO A 286 -10.49 -1.39 25.67
CA PRO A 286 -9.55 -2.35 26.27
C PRO A 286 -9.38 -3.71 25.58
N VAL A 287 -10.38 -4.28 24.90
CA VAL A 287 -10.27 -5.59 24.23
C VAL A 287 -9.55 -5.48 22.88
N LEU A 288 -9.81 -4.41 22.13
CA LEU A 288 -9.05 -4.10 20.92
C LEU A 288 -7.61 -3.70 21.25
N LEU A 289 -7.43 -2.94 22.33
CA LEU A 289 -6.12 -2.62 22.89
C LEU A 289 -5.41 -3.88 23.38
N ALA A 290 -6.09 -4.81 24.05
CA ALA A 290 -5.52 -6.07 24.51
C ALA A 290 -5.12 -6.99 23.35
N ALA A 291 -5.88 -7.02 22.25
CA ALA A 291 -5.50 -7.75 21.04
C ALA A 291 -4.26 -7.12 20.37
N ALA A 292 -4.20 -5.79 20.31
CA ALA A 292 -3.03 -5.06 19.80
C ALA A 292 -1.80 -5.26 20.71
N VAL A 293 -1.97 -5.19 22.03
CA VAL A 293 -0.94 -5.44 23.03
C VAL A 293 -0.49 -6.90 23.00
N ALA A 294 -1.40 -7.86 22.85
CA ALA A 294 -1.06 -9.28 22.69
C ALA A 294 -0.27 -9.51 21.40
N SER A 295 -0.60 -8.81 20.31
CA SER A 295 0.20 -8.82 19.08
C SER A 295 1.62 -8.30 19.35
N VAL A 296 1.74 -7.18 20.07
CA VAL A 296 3.03 -6.60 20.48
C VAL A 296 3.80 -7.52 21.43
N VAL A 297 3.14 -8.19 22.36
CA VAL A 297 3.75 -9.12 23.31
C VAL A 297 4.24 -10.38 22.59
N VAL A 298 3.47 -10.94 21.65
CA VAL A 298 3.92 -12.05 20.80
C VAL A 298 5.13 -11.62 19.95
N VAL A 299 5.17 -10.38 19.46
CA VAL A 299 6.33 -9.79 18.77
C VAL A 299 7.56 -9.66 19.68
N LEU A 300 7.36 -9.24 20.93
CA LEU A 300 8.44 -9.10 21.91
C LEU A 300 8.96 -10.45 22.41
N LEU A 301 8.08 -11.45 22.57
CA LEU A 301 8.44 -12.80 23.01
C LEU A 301 9.10 -13.63 21.88
N ALA A 302 8.73 -13.40 20.62
CA ALA A 302 9.36 -14.03 19.46
C ALA A 302 10.72 -13.39 19.09
N ALA A 303 11.01 -12.18 19.60
CA ALA A 303 12.22 -11.43 19.29
C ALA A 303 13.21 -11.49 20.45
N GLY A 304 14.14 -12.45 20.41
CA GLY A 304 15.35 -12.37 21.25
C GLY A 304 16.10 -11.05 21.02
N GLY A 305 16.25 -10.24 22.07
CA GLY A 305 17.38 -9.36 22.41
C GLY A 305 17.89 -8.25 21.47
N GLY A 306 17.47 -8.12 20.21
CA GLY A 306 18.08 -7.14 19.29
C GLY A 306 17.48 -5.73 19.40
N THR A 307 18.21 -4.74 19.90
CA THR A 307 17.80 -3.31 19.82
C THR A 307 17.62 -2.91 18.34
N PHE A 308 16.74 -1.94 18.04
CA PHE A 308 16.64 -1.28 16.74
C PHE A 308 18.03 -1.13 16.12
N GLU A 309 18.27 -1.78 14.96
CA GLU A 309 19.51 -1.78 14.15
C GLU A 309 20.66 -0.99 14.79
N ARG A 310 21.33 -1.62 15.76
CA ARG A 310 22.52 -1.09 16.42
C ARG A 310 23.62 -1.01 15.35
N LYS A 311 23.86 0.17 14.78
CA LYS A 311 25.09 0.46 14.04
C LYS A 311 26.03 1.16 15.02
N VAL A 312 27.18 0.54 15.21
CA VAL A 312 28.28 1.05 16.02
C VAL A 312 29.36 1.47 15.03
N ASP A 313 29.88 2.68 15.17
CA ASP A 313 31.02 3.11 14.33
C ASP A 313 32.32 2.40 14.75
N ALA A 314 33.39 2.57 13.97
CA ALA A 314 34.74 2.07 14.27
C ALA A 314 35.25 2.52 15.65
N ASP A 315 34.78 3.66 16.17
CA ASP A 315 35.14 4.21 17.48
C ASP A 315 34.20 3.77 18.63
N GLY A 316 33.28 2.84 18.38
CA GLY A 316 32.45 2.27 19.44
C GLY A 316 31.29 3.16 19.93
N GLN A 317 31.02 4.30 19.28
CA GLN A 317 29.87 5.15 19.62
C GLN A 317 28.55 4.57 19.07
N GLU A 318 27.51 4.60 19.91
CA GLU A 318 26.15 4.19 19.55
C GLU A 318 25.51 5.21 18.61
N LEU A 319 25.42 4.88 17.31
CA LEU A 319 24.76 5.73 16.33
C LEU A 319 23.28 5.32 16.22
N SER A 320 22.38 6.14 16.77
CA SER A 320 20.94 6.01 16.50
C SER A 320 20.66 6.54 15.07
N GLY A 321 20.83 5.68 14.07
CA GLY A 321 20.82 6.11 12.65
C GLY A 321 19.49 6.69 12.15
N ARG A 322 18.34 6.24 12.67
CA ARG A 322 17.01 6.70 12.20
C ARG A 322 16.62 8.09 12.73
N PRO A 323 16.75 8.41 14.03
CA PRO A 323 16.50 9.77 14.52
C PRO A 323 17.33 10.84 13.81
N TRP A 324 18.63 10.58 13.57
CA TRP A 324 19.47 11.48 12.80
C TRP A 324 18.96 11.64 11.36
N LEU A 325 18.63 10.53 10.69
CA LEU A 325 18.09 10.57 9.32
C LEU A 325 16.80 11.41 9.26
N PHE A 326 15.88 11.22 10.21
CA PHE A 326 14.64 11.99 10.29
C PHE A 326 14.90 13.48 10.52
N GLN A 327 15.85 13.83 11.40
CA GLN A 327 16.22 15.22 11.64
C GLN A 327 16.80 15.89 10.39
N ARG A 328 17.64 15.17 9.63
CA ARG A 328 18.17 15.67 8.36
C ARG A 328 17.09 15.77 7.28
N THR A 329 16.17 14.82 7.20
CA THR A 329 15.01 14.93 6.29
C THR A 329 14.11 16.12 6.68
N LEU A 330 13.92 16.40 7.96
CA LEU A 330 13.22 17.59 8.43
C LEU A 330 13.95 18.89 8.05
N SER A 331 15.28 18.88 8.05
CA SER A 331 16.08 20.02 7.57
C SER A 331 15.85 20.25 6.07
N ALA A 332 15.84 19.18 5.27
CA ALA A 332 15.50 19.27 3.85
C ALA A 332 14.09 19.83 3.60
N ILE A 333 13.10 19.39 4.38
CA ILE A 333 11.74 19.96 4.33
C ILE A 333 11.76 21.46 4.66
N ALA A 334 12.57 21.90 5.63
CA ALA A 334 12.65 23.31 6.01
C ALA A 334 13.25 24.20 4.91
N ASP A 335 14.17 23.66 4.10
CA ASP A 335 14.83 24.39 3.01
C ASP A 335 13.93 24.53 1.76
N GLN A 336 13.06 23.56 1.48
CA GLN A 336 12.10 23.59 0.36
C GLN A 336 10.68 23.14 0.79
N PRO A 337 9.98 23.88 1.68
CA PRO A 337 8.77 23.40 2.33
C PRO A 337 7.55 23.32 1.40
N LEU A 338 7.48 24.19 0.39
CA LEU A 338 6.33 24.27 -0.51
C LEU A 338 6.48 23.35 -1.71
N THR A 339 7.64 23.41 -2.34
CA THR A 339 7.92 22.73 -3.60
C THR A 339 8.55 21.35 -3.42
N GLY A 340 9.25 21.13 -2.31
CA GLY A 340 10.16 20.00 -2.15
C GLY A 340 11.38 20.09 -3.08
N HIS A 341 12.20 19.05 -3.04
CA HIS A 341 13.42 18.94 -3.84
C HIS A 341 13.25 18.14 -5.14
N GLY A 342 12.07 17.55 -5.38
CA GLY A 342 11.76 16.73 -6.55
C GLY A 342 11.28 15.32 -6.18
N GLY A 343 10.14 14.92 -6.73
CA GLY A 343 9.49 13.62 -6.50
C GLY A 343 10.41 12.43 -6.74
N GLY A 344 10.79 11.69 -5.69
CA GLY A 344 11.65 10.51 -5.81
C GLY A 344 13.14 10.82 -5.95
N ALA A 345 13.54 12.10 -5.92
CA ALA A 345 14.93 12.53 -6.01
C ALA A 345 15.68 12.47 -4.66
N PHE A 346 15.11 11.81 -3.65
CA PHE A 346 15.68 11.72 -2.29
C PHE A 346 17.17 11.40 -2.30
N GLU A 347 17.58 10.36 -3.02
CA GLU A 347 18.99 9.98 -3.11
C GLU A 347 19.86 11.14 -3.61
N SER A 348 19.41 11.86 -4.66
CA SER A 348 20.15 12.94 -5.32
C SER A 348 20.38 14.15 -4.42
N TYR A 349 19.32 14.70 -3.81
CA TYR A 349 19.46 15.93 -3.02
C TYR A 349 19.93 15.65 -1.60
N PHE A 350 19.67 14.45 -1.05
CA PHE A 350 20.00 14.15 0.34
C PHE A 350 21.51 14.09 0.60
N HIS A 351 22.31 13.95 -0.46
CA HIS A 351 23.77 14.10 -0.37
C HIS A 351 24.21 15.41 0.28
N GLY A 352 23.51 16.52 0.04
CA GLY A 352 23.80 17.83 0.64
C GLY A 352 23.52 17.90 2.15
N TYR A 353 22.78 16.94 2.70
CA TYR A 353 22.38 16.90 4.11
C TYR A 353 23.19 15.86 4.93
N LYS A 354 24.16 15.18 4.30
CA LYS A 354 25.11 14.28 4.97
C LYS A 354 26.23 15.08 5.65
N ASN A 355 26.82 14.54 6.71
CA ASN A 355 28.04 15.07 7.33
C ASN A 355 29.09 13.96 7.50
N ALA A 356 30.36 14.32 7.76
CA ALA A 356 31.45 13.35 7.85
C ALA A 356 31.22 12.28 8.93
N GLU A 357 30.54 12.64 10.03
CA GLU A 357 30.18 11.74 11.13
C GLU A 357 29.00 10.80 10.80
N PHE A 358 28.13 11.14 9.85
CA PHE A 358 26.93 10.34 9.55
C PHE A 358 26.66 10.26 8.03
N GLY A 359 26.68 9.03 7.52
CA GLY A 359 26.37 8.70 6.12
C GLY A 359 27.60 8.39 5.26
N GLY A 360 28.79 8.87 5.65
CA GLY A 360 30.06 8.56 4.99
C GLY A 360 29.99 8.61 3.45
N VAL A 361 30.71 7.68 2.82
CA VAL A 361 30.74 7.52 1.34
C VAL A 361 29.50 6.77 0.82
N TYR A 362 28.68 6.19 1.70
CA TYR A 362 27.54 5.38 1.29
C TYR A 362 26.35 6.23 0.78
N ALA A 363 25.64 5.69 -0.20
CA ALA A 363 24.40 6.28 -0.70
C ALA A 363 23.25 6.03 0.29
N ILE A 364 22.46 7.07 0.59
CA ILE A 364 21.24 6.97 1.39
C ILE A 364 20.08 7.26 0.43
N SER A 365 19.40 6.21 -0.01
CA SER A 365 18.36 6.32 -1.04
C SER A 365 16.94 6.52 -0.50
N LYS A 366 16.74 6.38 0.82
CA LYS A 366 15.43 6.47 1.48
C LYS A 366 15.50 7.06 2.88
N ALA A 367 14.46 7.79 3.27
CA ALA A 367 14.33 8.38 4.62
C ALA A 367 13.90 7.36 5.68
N HIS A 368 13.41 6.18 5.28
CA HIS A 368 12.74 5.21 6.17
C HIS A 368 11.56 5.80 6.95
N ASN A 369 10.95 6.86 6.41
CA ASN A 369 9.67 7.42 6.80
C ASN A 369 9.05 8.00 5.54
N SER A 370 8.02 7.32 5.01
CA SER A 370 7.43 7.68 3.72
C SER A 370 6.77 9.05 3.74
N TYR A 371 6.30 9.52 4.90
CA TYR A 371 5.68 10.84 5.01
C TYR A 371 6.72 11.95 4.98
N LEU A 372 7.79 11.81 5.74
CA LEU A 372 8.90 12.77 5.72
C LEU A 372 9.55 12.82 4.33
N GLU A 373 9.80 11.66 3.72
CA GLU A 373 10.34 11.59 2.36
C GLU A 373 9.42 12.26 1.35
N PHE A 374 8.11 11.97 1.39
CA PHE A 374 7.17 12.59 0.46
C PHE A 374 7.05 14.11 0.66
N ALA A 375 7.13 14.60 1.89
CA ALA A 375 7.15 16.05 2.15
C ALA A 375 8.44 16.71 1.65
N ALA A 376 9.59 16.04 1.81
CA ALA A 376 10.88 16.53 1.35
C ALA A 376 10.97 16.53 -0.18
N ASP A 377 10.41 15.50 -0.83
CA ASP A 377 10.43 15.33 -2.29
C ASP A 377 9.39 16.23 -2.99
N ALA A 378 8.14 16.24 -2.52
CA ALA A 378 7.02 16.86 -3.21
C ALA A 378 6.50 18.14 -2.52
N GLY A 379 7.03 18.49 -1.36
CA GLY A 379 6.56 19.61 -0.55
C GLY A 379 5.42 19.24 0.41
N ALA A 380 5.30 20.01 1.49
CA ALA A 380 4.26 19.83 2.50
C ALA A 380 2.83 19.94 1.93
N PRO A 381 2.50 20.86 0.99
CA PRO A 381 1.17 20.90 0.37
C PRO A 381 0.80 19.61 -0.36
N ALA A 382 1.74 18.99 -1.08
CA ALA A 382 1.52 17.72 -1.76
C ALA A 382 1.28 16.58 -0.76
N LEU A 383 2.03 16.53 0.34
CA LEU A 383 1.78 15.58 1.44
C LEU A 383 0.38 15.76 2.02
N LEU A 384 -0.04 17.00 2.32
CA LEU A 384 -1.37 17.27 2.86
C LEU A 384 -2.48 16.84 1.89
N LEU A 385 -2.30 17.06 0.59
CA LEU A 385 -3.21 16.57 -0.44
C LEU A 385 -3.29 15.04 -0.45
N LEU A 386 -2.13 14.36 -0.42
CA LEU A 386 -2.05 12.90 -0.36
C LEU A 386 -2.78 12.34 0.87
N LEU A 387 -2.52 12.91 2.05
CA LEU A 387 -3.19 12.53 3.30
C LEU A 387 -4.70 12.80 3.23
N GLY A 388 -5.11 13.91 2.62
CA GLY A 388 -6.52 14.25 2.40
C GLY A 388 -7.24 13.22 1.53
N ILE A 389 -6.61 12.75 0.45
CA ILE A 389 -7.16 11.70 -0.42
C ILE A 389 -7.35 10.39 0.35
N TYR A 390 -6.34 9.95 1.09
CA TYR A 390 -6.44 8.73 1.89
C TYR A 390 -7.45 8.87 3.04
N ALA A 391 -7.52 10.02 3.70
CA ALA A 391 -8.51 10.32 4.73
C ALA A 391 -9.94 10.29 4.16
N TRP A 392 -10.15 10.83 2.96
CA TRP A 392 -11.44 10.75 2.26
C TRP A 392 -11.84 9.29 1.97
N ILE A 393 -10.92 8.50 1.44
CA ILE A 393 -11.14 7.07 1.14
C ILE A 393 -11.44 6.29 2.43
N ALA A 394 -10.63 6.48 3.48
CA ALA A 394 -10.83 5.83 4.77
C ALA A 394 -12.16 6.26 5.42
N GLY A 395 -12.52 7.54 5.35
CA GLY A 395 -13.80 8.08 5.82
C GLY A 395 -14.99 7.47 5.08
N ALA A 396 -14.88 7.29 3.76
CA ALA A 396 -15.87 6.57 2.98
C ALA A 396 -15.99 5.11 3.43
N CYS A 397 -14.88 4.40 3.63
CA CYS A 397 -14.87 3.03 4.16
C CYS A 397 -15.56 2.94 5.54
N ILE A 398 -15.24 3.85 6.46
CA ILE A 398 -15.87 3.96 7.78
C ILE A 398 -17.39 4.14 7.64
N ARG A 399 -17.83 5.09 6.79
CA ARG A 399 -19.25 5.29 6.51
C ARG A 399 -19.88 4.03 5.91
N GLY A 400 -19.18 3.35 5.00
CA GLY A 400 -19.60 2.09 4.41
C GLY A 400 -19.86 1.01 5.46
N ILE A 401 -18.93 0.85 6.41
CA ILE A 401 -19.09 -0.05 7.56
C ILE A 401 -20.33 0.34 8.37
N ARG A 402 -20.56 1.64 8.63
CA ARG A 402 -21.68 2.08 9.48
C ARG A 402 -23.03 1.85 8.81
N VAL A 403 -23.14 2.18 7.53
CA VAL A 403 -24.43 2.31 6.83
C VAL A 403 -24.81 1.07 6.02
N ARG A 404 -23.85 0.28 5.50
CA ARG A 404 -24.19 -0.86 4.64
C ARG A 404 -24.78 -2.03 5.39
N ARG A 405 -25.87 -2.59 4.84
CA ARG A 405 -26.54 -3.78 5.40
C ARG A 405 -25.77 -5.07 5.08
N GLN A 406 -25.23 -5.17 3.86
CA GLN A 406 -24.51 -6.33 3.32
C GLN A 406 -23.10 -5.92 2.85
N ASP A 407 -22.19 -6.91 2.83
CA ASP A 407 -20.80 -6.80 2.33
C ASP A 407 -19.95 -5.67 2.92
N ALA A 408 -20.32 -5.18 4.11
CA ALA A 408 -19.55 -4.22 4.90
C ALA A 408 -18.14 -4.71 5.29
N ILE A 409 -17.83 -5.98 5.04
CA ILE A 409 -16.50 -6.55 5.23
C ILE A 409 -15.47 -5.97 4.25
N TYR A 410 -15.83 -5.66 3.01
CA TYR A 410 -14.87 -5.12 2.05
C TYR A 410 -14.43 -3.69 2.38
N PRO A 411 -15.34 -2.76 2.78
CA PRO A 411 -14.93 -1.48 3.36
C PRO A 411 -14.06 -1.64 4.61
N ALA A 412 -14.32 -2.65 5.45
CA ALA A 412 -13.48 -2.93 6.62
C ALA A 412 -12.08 -3.44 6.23
N ILE A 413 -11.95 -4.26 5.19
CA ILE A 413 -10.65 -4.67 4.63
C ILE A 413 -9.90 -3.45 4.07
N GLY A 414 -10.58 -2.56 3.33
CA GLY A 414 -9.98 -1.33 2.83
C GLY A 414 -9.48 -0.42 3.95
N LEU A 415 -10.28 -0.21 5.01
CA LEU A 415 -9.87 0.55 6.20
C LEU A 415 -8.68 -0.10 6.91
N ALA A 416 -8.68 -1.42 7.03
CA ALA A 416 -7.59 -2.18 7.64
C ALA A 416 -6.28 -2.08 6.84
N ALA A 417 -6.36 -2.14 5.51
CA ALA A 417 -5.22 -1.89 4.63
C ALA A 417 -4.68 -0.46 4.80
N ALA A 418 -5.56 0.54 4.86
CA ALA A 418 -5.18 1.94 5.10
C ALA A 418 -4.45 2.13 6.44
N ALA A 419 -4.98 1.55 7.52
CA ALA A 419 -4.40 1.65 8.85
C ALA A 419 -3.04 0.94 8.94
N LEU A 420 -2.92 -0.26 8.35
CA LEU A 420 -1.68 -1.04 8.31
C LEU A 420 -0.58 -0.28 7.56
N VAL A 421 -0.85 0.11 6.31
CA VAL A 421 0.15 0.78 5.46
C VAL A 421 0.47 2.16 6.03
N GLY A 422 -0.54 2.88 6.49
CA GLY A 422 -0.38 4.21 7.08
C GLY A 422 0.49 4.20 8.32
N LEU A 423 0.38 3.18 9.18
CA LEU A 423 1.25 3.03 10.34
C LEU A 423 2.68 2.65 9.93
N HIS A 424 2.84 1.67 9.04
CA HIS A 424 4.17 1.20 8.66
C HIS A 424 4.97 2.28 7.92
N ALA A 425 4.30 3.16 7.18
CA ALA A 425 4.88 4.31 6.51
C ALA A 425 5.60 5.31 7.44
N LEU A 426 5.35 5.29 8.76
CA LEU A 426 6.07 6.13 9.73
C LEU A 426 7.52 5.68 9.95
N VAL A 427 7.83 4.42 9.68
CA VAL A 427 9.11 3.80 10.06
C VAL A 427 9.75 2.97 8.94
N ASP A 428 9.11 2.93 7.77
CA ASP A 428 9.66 2.31 6.57
C ASP A 428 9.08 2.94 5.29
N PHE A 429 9.73 2.68 4.15
CA PHE A 429 9.34 3.13 2.82
C PHE A 429 8.57 2.08 2.02
N SER A 430 8.06 1.03 2.68
CA SER A 430 7.47 -0.15 2.02
C SER A 430 6.31 0.17 1.06
N VAL A 431 5.51 1.21 1.32
CA VAL A 431 4.45 1.65 0.39
C VAL A 431 5.00 2.19 -0.93
N GLN A 432 6.26 2.62 -0.95
CA GLN A 432 6.95 3.02 -2.16
C GLN A 432 7.46 1.83 -2.97
N ILE A 433 7.37 0.58 -2.49
CA ILE A 433 7.70 -0.58 -3.32
C ILE A 433 6.53 -0.88 -4.25
N PRO A 434 6.72 -0.95 -5.59
CA PRO A 434 5.59 -0.98 -6.52
C PRO A 434 4.62 -2.15 -6.33
N ALA A 435 5.10 -3.34 -5.98
CA ALA A 435 4.24 -4.47 -5.67
C ALA A 435 3.34 -4.24 -4.44
N VAL A 436 3.86 -3.59 -3.39
CA VAL A 436 3.09 -3.23 -2.19
C VAL A 436 2.08 -2.15 -2.54
N ALA A 437 2.50 -1.09 -3.24
CA ALA A 437 1.64 0.00 -3.67
C ALA A 437 0.47 -0.49 -4.53
N ALA A 438 0.74 -1.41 -5.47
CA ALA A 438 -0.25 -1.99 -6.36
C ALA A 438 -1.30 -2.83 -5.59
N LEU A 439 -0.86 -3.72 -4.69
CA LEU A 439 -1.76 -4.52 -3.88
C LEU A 439 -2.61 -3.63 -2.94
N PHE A 440 -1.96 -2.64 -2.32
CA PHE A 440 -2.61 -1.66 -1.46
C PHE A 440 -3.67 -0.85 -2.21
N ALA A 441 -3.33 -0.32 -3.39
CA ALA A 441 -4.23 0.45 -4.24
C ALA A 441 -5.46 -0.37 -4.66
N MET A 442 -5.27 -1.65 -5.01
CA MET A 442 -6.39 -2.53 -5.34
C MET A 442 -7.30 -2.77 -4.13
N LEU A 443 -6.76 -3.11 -2.96
CA LEU A 443 -7.56 -3.37 -1.75
C LEU A 443 -8.31 -2.11 -1.29
N LEU A 444 -7.67 -0.94 -1.37
CA LEU A 444 -8.33 0.34 -1.15
C LEU A 444 -9.45 0.60 -2.17
N GLY A 445 -9.21 0.34 -3.45
CA GLY A 445 -10.19 0.52 -4.51
C GLY A 445 -11.44 -0.33 -4.29
N VAL A 446 -11.27 -1.61 -3.96
CA VAL A 446 -12.36 -2.53 -3.64
C VAL A 446 -13.12 -2.10 -2.39
N GLY A 447 -12.40 -1.73 -1.31
CA GLY A 447 -13.02 -1.25 -0.08
C GLY A 447 -13.80 0.05 -0.28
N TYR A 448 -13.22 1.00 -1.01
CA TYR A 448 -13.83 2.28 -1.35
C TYR A 448 -15.06 2.11 -2.23
N ALA A 449 -14.99 1.24 -3.25
CA ALA A 449 -16.14 0.86 -4.03
C ALA A 449 -17.22 0.37 -3.07
N GLN A 450 -17.01 -0.73 -2.37
CA GLN A 450 -18.03 -1.35 -1.54
C GLN A 450 -18.57 -0.46 -0.41
N ALA A 451 -18.00 0.73 -0.14
CA ALA A 451 -18.54 1.68 0.83
C ALA A 451 -19.88 2.34 0.45
N PHE A 452 -20.18 2.47 -0.86
CA PHE A 452 -21.40 3.14 -1.33
C PHE A 452 -22.53 2.14 -1.60
N PRO A 453 -23.82 2.49 -1.35
CA PRO A 453 -24.97 1.64 -1.67
C PRO A 453 -24.99 1.21 -3.14
N THR A 454 -25.41 -0.02 -3.41
CA THR A 454 -25.64 -0.55 -4.77
C THR A 454 -27.01 -0.08 -5.33
N GLY A 455 -27.45 1.11 -4.93
CA GLY A 455 -28.81 1.62 -5.15
C GLY A 455 -28.99 2.21 -6.54
N GLY A 456 -29.75 1.48 -7.37
CA GLY A 456 -30.48 1.88 -8.56
C GLY A 456 -30.18 3.26 -9.13
N GLY A 457 -29.44 3.28 -10.24
CA GLY A 457 -29.60 4.31 -11.26
C GLY A 457 -31.03 4.24 -11.82
N ARG A 458 -32.03 4.71 -11.06
CA ARG A 458 -33.15 5.37 -11.68
C ARG A 458 -32.55 6.59 -12.36
N HIS A 459 -32.65 6.57 -13.67
CA HIS A 459 -32.43 7.70 -14.54
C HIS A 459 -32.92 8.99 -13.86
N ASN A 460 -32.01 9.84 -13.42
CA ASN A 460 -32.28 11.27 -13.49
C ASN A 460 -32.03 11.65 -14.95
N ARG A 461 -33.01 11.32 -15.80
CA ARG A 461 -33.36 12.16 -16.94
C ARG A 461 -34.28 13.23 -16.37
N LEU A 462 -33.74 14.44 -16.18
CA LEU A 462 -34.43 15.68 -16.45
C LEU A 462 -33.46 16.55 -17.21
#